data_AF-A0A6L2Q886-F1
#
_entry.id   AF-A0A6L2Q886-F1
#
_cell.length_a   1.000
_cell.length_b   1.000
_cell.length_c   1.000
_cell.angle_alpha   90.00
_cell.angle_beta   90.00
_cell.angle_gamma   90.00
#
_symmetry.space_group_name_H-M   'P 1'
#
loop_
_entity.id
_entity.type
_entity.pdbx_description
1 polymer ?
#
loop_
_entity_poly.entity_id
_entity_poly.type
_entity_poly.pdbx_seq_one_letter_code
_entity_poly.pdbx_strand_id
1 'polypeptide(L)'
;MFFGGYDEDDDIQETSSQTDELESFEDVVAELDLGEPPDNVKEFARQHIGESPDTRSSVLQEFRDMIYERGEVVPHRMDDAFLIRFLRARRFLVEKAHKLMANYYSFKENNPEIHKSLNPLNMRHIGDDNVLSVLP
;
A
#
# COMPACT_ATOMS: atom_id res chain seq x y z
N MET A 1 55.35 15.74 13.10
CA MET A 1 55.83 14.62 12.26
C MET A 1 54.96 13.43 12.63
N PHE A 2 54.09 12.87 11.79
CA PHE A 2 54.14 12.66 10.34
C PHE A 2 52.80 13.04 9.70
N PHE A 3 52.87 13.70 8.54
CA PHE A 3 51.76 13.83 7.59
C PHE A 3 51.70 12.54 6.78
N GLY A 4 50.57 11.85 6.75
CA GLY A 4 50.29 10.79 5.79
C GLY A 4 49.58 11.42 4.61
N GLY A 5 50.25 11.45 3.46
CA GLY A 5 49.68 11.90 2.19
C GLY A 5 48.60 10.93 1.74
N TYR A 6 47.47 11.48 1.32
CA TYR A 6 46.55 10.77 0.45
C TYR A 6 47.02 11.06 -0.96
N ASP A 7 47.40 9.99 -1.67
CA ASP A 7 47.70 10.04 -3.09
C ASP A 7 46.44 10.51 -3.83
N GLU A 8 46.54 11.68 -4.46
CA GLU A 8 45.60 12.18 -5.46
C GLU A 8 45.84 11.35 -6.72
N ASP A 9 44.99 10.36 -6.98
CA ASP A 9 44.73 9.76 -8.31
C ASP A 9 43.66 8.65 -8.16
N ASP A 10 42.45 9.02 -7.74
CA ASP A 10 41.25 8.23 -8.06
C ASP A 10 40.57 8.94 -9.23
N ASP A 11 40.75 8.38 -10.43
CA ASP A 11 40.04 8.76 -11.65
C ASP A 11 38.53 8.77 -11.37
N ILE A 12 37.97 9.97 -11.17
CA ILE A 12 36.53 10.18 -11.20
C ILE A 12 36.11 9.94 -12.64
N GLN A 13 35.76 8.69 -12.97
CA GLN A 13 35.04 8.41 -14.20
C GLN A 13 33.73 9.20 -14.14
N GLU A 14 33.62 10.22 -14.99
CA GLU A 14 32.36 10.90 -15.27
C GLU A 14 31.30 9.82 -15.49
N THR A 15 30.35 9.73 -14.57
CA THR A 15 29.14 8.94 -14.81
C THR A 15 28.47 9.61 -15.99
N SER A 16 28.55 8.99 -17.16
CA SER A 16 27.82 9.42 -18.34
C SER A 16 26.41 9.78 -17.89
N SER A 17 26.01 11.03 -18.10
CA SER A 17 24.64 11.47 -17.95
C SER A 17 23.80 10.63 -18.91
N GLN A 18 23.34 9.49 -18.42
CA GLN A 18 22.16 8.84 -18.98
C GLN A 18 21.07 9.89 -18.79
N THR A 19 20.76 10.57 -19.89
CA THR A 19 19.48 11.22 -20.03
C THR A 19 18.46 10.15 -19.68
N ASP A 20 17.77 10.31 -18.55
CA ASP A 20 16.55 9.58 -18.25
C ASP A 20 15.58 9.93 -19.39
N GLU A 21 15.66 9.15 -20.48
CA GLU A 21 14.61 9.10 -21.48
C GLU A 21 13.42 8.48 -20.76
N LEU A 22 12.60 9.35 -20.15
CA LEU A 22 11.26 8.99 -19.72
C LEU A 22 10.56 8.45 -20.97
N GLU A 23 10.43 7.13 -21.06
CA GLU A 23 9.67 6.48 -22.11
C GLU A 23 8.30 7.17 -22.18
N SER A 24 7.99 7.72 -23.36
CA SER A 24 6.71 8.31 -23.64
C SER A 24 5.66 7.20 -23.60
N PHE A 25 4.96 7.08 -22.48
CA PHE A 25 3.77 6.22 -22.34
C PHE A 25 2.60 6.87 -23.09
N GLU A 26 2.76 7.07 -24.39
CA GLU A 26 1.83 7.81 -25.27
C GLU A 26 0.42 7.21 -25.29
N ASP A 27 0.27 5.94 -24.91
CA ASP A 27 -0.98 5.19 -24.97
C ASP A 27 -1.57 4.80 -23.61
N VAL A 28 -0.95 5.19 -22.48
CA VAL A 28 -1.45 4.76 -21.16
C VAL A 28 -2.32 5.85 -20.54
N VAL A 29 -3.61 5.57 -20.47
CA VAL A 29 -4.60 6.43 -19.82
C VAL A 29 -4.58 6.13 -18.33
N ALA A 30 -4.36 7.15 -17.52
CA ALA A 30 -4.48 7.07 -16.07
C ALA A 30 -5.96 6.85 -15.66
N GLU A 31 -6.43 5.62 -15.79
CA GLU A 31 -7.76 5.17 -15.43
C GLU A 31 -7.71 4.27 -14.19
N LEU A 32 -8.72 4.41 -13.31
CA LEU A 32 -8.86 3.52 -12.17
C LEU A 32 -9.47 2.19 -12.63
N ASP A 33 -8.71 1.10 -12.56
CA ASP A 33 -9.25 -0.25 -12.74
C ASP A 33 -10.11 -0.64 -11.53
N LEU A 34 -11.41 -0.38 -11.66
CA LEU A 34 -12.44 -0.75 -10.68
C LEU A 34 -13.09 -2.10 -10.99
N GLY A 35 -12.61 -2.81 -12.00
CA GLY A 35 -13.15 -4.08 -12.47
C GLY A 35 -12.82 -5.26 -11.55
N GLU A 36 -13.25 -6.45 -11.96
CA GLU A 36 -12.76 -7.66 -11.32
C GLU A 36 -11.31 -7.93 -11.74
N PRO A 37 -10.44 -8.36 -10.80
CA PRO A 37 -9.09 -8.77 -11.15
C PRO A 37 -9.11 -9.90 -12.18
N PRO A 38 -8.14 -9.94 -13.11
CA PRO A 38 -8.05 -10.99 -14.10
C PRO A 38 -7.77 -12.36 -13.44
N ASP A 39 -8.15 -13.44 -14.12
CA ASP A 39 -8.15 -14.79 -13.53
C ASP A 39 -6.76 -15.27 -13.10
N ASN A 40 -5.70 -14.83 -13.79
CA ASN A 40 -4.33 -15.12 -13.40
C ASN A 40 -3.97 -14.51 -12.03
N VAL A 41 -4.46 -13.30 -11.72
CA VAL A 41 -4.25 -12.64 -10.43
C VAL A 41 -5.07 -13.32 -9.33
N LYS A 42 -6.31 -13.73 -9.63
CA LYS A 42 -7.15 -14.52 -8.71
C LYS A 42 -6.50 -15.85 -8.37
N GLU A 43 -5.97 -16.57 -9.36
CA GLU A 43 -5.26 -17.83 -9.15
C GLU A 43 -3.97 -17.66 -8.36
N PHE A 44 -3.20 -16.60 -8.66
CA PHE A 44 -2.02 -16.24 -7.86
C PHE A 44 -2.40 -16.01 -6.39
N ALA A 45 -3.49 -15.27 -6.15
CA ALA A 45 -3.97 -14.99 -4.80
C ALA A 45 -4.38 -16.27 -4.06
N ARG A 46 -5.09 -17.18 -4.75
CA ARG A 46 -5.45 -18.49 -4.22
C ARG A 46 -4.22 -19.29 -3.78
N GLN A 47 -3.17 -19.32 -4.59
CA GLN A 47 -1.94 -20.09 -4.32
C GLN A 47 -1.05 -19.47 -3.23
N HIS A 48 -0.91 -18.14 -3.21
CA HIS A 48 0.14 -17.46 -2.41
C HIS A 48 -0.39 -16.81 -1.13
N ILE A 49 -1.65 -16.38 -1.12
CA ILE A 49 -2.25 -15.66 0.00
C ILE A 49 -3.50 -16.36 0.57
N GLY A 50 -3.88 -17.52 0.04
CA GLY A 50 -4.98 -18.33 0.56
C GLY A 50 -6.37 -17.77 0.27
N GLU A 51 -6.49 -16.83 -0.67
CA GLU A 51 -7.80 -16.29 -1.08
C GLU A 51 -8.53 -17.30 -1.98
N SER A 52 -9.31 -18.20 -1.38
CA SER A 52 -10.16 -19.14 -2.13
C SER A 52 -11.59 -18.62 -2.24
N PRO A 53 -12.24 -18.69 -3.42
CA PRO A 53 -13.66 -18.33 -3.57
C PRO A 53 -14.58 -19.07 -2.61
N ASP A 54 -14.26 -20.33 -2.29
CA ASP A 54 -15.08 -21.20 -1.44
C ASP A 54 -15.02 -20.81 0.05
N THR A 55 -13.87 -20.31 0.51
CA THR A 55 -13.65 -19.97 1.93
C THR A 55 -13.70 -18.48 2.20
N ARG A 56 -13.70 -17.63 1.17
CA ARG A 56 -13.68 -16.17 1.32
C ARG A 56 -14.80 -15.67 2.23
N SER A 57 -16.03 -16.14 2.01
CA SER A 57 -17.20 -15.70 2.78
C SER A 57 -17.14 -16.16 4.24
N SER A 58 -16.65 -17.38 4.51
CA SER A 58 -16.53 -17.88 5.88
C SER A 58 -15.42 -17.17 6.65
N VAL A 59 -14.25 -16.94 6.03
CA VAL A 59 -13.13 -16.20 6.65
C VAL A 59 -13.51 -14.74 6.92
N LEU A 60 -14.30 -14.12 6.04
CA LEU A 60 -14.85 -12.79 6.28
C LEU A 60 -15.78 -12.76 7.49
N GLN A 61 -16.64 -13.76 7.64
CA GLN A 61 -17.52 -13.87 8.79
C GLN A 61 -16.71 -14.08 10.08
N GLU A 62 -15.76 -15.01 10.07
CA GLU A 62 -14.83 -15.24 11.20
C GLU A 62 -14.11 -13.94 11.60
N PHE A 63 -13.70 -13.13 10.61
CA PHE A 63 -13.05 -11.86 10.88
C PHE A 63 -13.99 -10.85 11.53
N ARG A 64 -15.26 -10.78 11.10
CA ARG A 64 -16.28 -9.93 11.74
C ARG A 64 -16.54 -10.35 13.17
N ASP A 65 -16.68 -11.66 13.38
CA ASP A 65 -16.95 -12.23 14.70
C ASP A 65 -15.78 -11.91 15.64
N MET A 66 -14.53 -12.09 15.19
CA MET A 66 -13.35 -11.73 15.97
C MET A 66 -13.28 -10.25 16.35
N ILE A 67 -13.59 -9.35 15.40
CA ILE A 67 -13.63 -7.90 15.67
C ILE A 67 -14.67 -7.59 16.77
N TYR A 68 -15.84 -8.23 16.69
CA TYR A 68 -16.91 -8.04 17.66
C TYR A 68 -16.55 -8.61 19.04
N GLU A 69 -16.05 -9.84 19.08
CA GLU A 69 -15.72 -10.57 20.31
C GLU A 69 -14.61 -9.90 21.10
N ARG A 70 -13.56 -9.41 20.41
CA ARG A 70 -12.44 -8.74 21.07
C ARG A 70 -12.78 -7.33 21.52
N GLY A 71 -13.60 -6.61 20.75
CA GLY A 71 -14.00 -5.24 21.07
C GLY A 71 -12.85 -4.24 21.20
N GLU A 72 -11.64 -4.59 20.74
CA GLU A 72 -10.44 -3.74 20.80
C GLU A 72 -10.54 -2.52 19.89
N VAL A 73 -11.38 -2.60 18.85
CA VAL A 73 -11.53 -1.59 17.81
C VAL A 73 -13.00 -1.43 17.43
N VAL A 74 -13.40 -0.19 17.12
CA VAL A 74 -14.74 0.12 16.58
C VAL A 74 -14.58 0.66 15.16
N PRO A 75 -14.65 -0.21 14.14
CA PRO A 75 -14.43 0.21 12.77
C PRO A 75 -15.55 1.12 12.25
N HIS A 76 -15.18 2.14 11.47
CA HIS A 76 -16.15 2.99 10.77
C HIS A 76 -16.88 2.27 9.61
N ARG A 77 -16.30 1.17 9.13
CA ARG A 77 -16.83 0.33 8.04
C ARG A 77 -16.57 -1.15 8.32
N MET A 78 -17.53 -1.99 7.93
CA MET A 78 -17.51 -3.44 8.12
C MET A 78 -17.99 -4.22 6.88
N ASP A 79 -18.11 -3.56 5.72
CA ASP A 79 -18.44 -4.21 4.45
C ASP A 79 -17.29 -5.08 3.92
N ASP A 80 -17.62 -6.08 3.10
CA ASP A 80 -16.66 -7.05 2.56
C ASP A 80 -15.47 -6.37 1.86
N ALA A 81 -15.74 -5.36 1.02
CA ALA A 81 -14.72 -4.66 0.25
C ALA A 81 -13.72 -3.89 1.12
N PHE A 82 -14.14 -3.44 2.31
CA PHE A 82 -13.26 -2.85 3.30
C PHE A 82 -12.44 -3.90 4.05
N LEU A 83 -13.10 -4.96 4.54
CA LEU A 83 -12.46 -6.00 5.36
C LEU A 83 -11.45 -6.85 4.58
N ILE A 84 -11.74 -7.17 3.31
CA ILE A 84 -10.85 -7.94 2.43
C ILE A 84 -9.46 -7.29 2.32
N ARG A 85 -9.35 -5.96 2.43
CA ARG A 85 -8.05 -5.26 2.34
C ARG A 85 -7.09 -5.72 3.43
N PHE A 86 -7.59 -5.91 4.66
CA PHE A 86 -6.80 -6.37 5.80
C PHE A 86 -6.44 -7.85 5.65
N LEU A 87 -7.39 -8.68 5.20
CA LEU A 87 -7.17 -10.10 4.94
C LEU A 87 -6.12 -10.31 3.85
N ARG A 88 -6.23 -9.63 2.70
CA ARG A 88 -5.24 -9.68 1.61
C ARG A 88 -3.85 -9.28 2.08
N ALA A 89 -3.74 -8.18 2.82
CA ALA A 89 -2.47 -7.71 3.38
C ALA A 89 -1.83 -8.72 4.36
N ARG A 90 -2.61 -9.67 4.90
CA ARG A 90 -2.17 -10.65 5.91
C ARG A 90 -2.41 -12.09 5.50
N ARG A 91 -2.44 -12.37 4.19
CA ARG A 91 -2.55 -13.72 3.62
C ARG A 91 -3.76 -14.50 4.14
N PHE A 92 -4.89 -13.81 4.27
CA PHE A 92 -6.16 -14.35 4.78
C PHE A 92 -6.07 -14.97 6.18
N LEU A 93 -5.04 -14.64 6.98
CA LEU A 93 -4.93 -15.04 8.37
C LEU A 93 -5.67 -14.05 9.27
N VAL A 94 -6.83 -14.46 9.80
CA VAL A 94 -7.78 -13.61 10.53
C VAL A 94 -7.12 -12.91 11.72
N GLU A 95 -6.39 -13.64 12.57
CA GLU A 95 -5.67 -13.08 13.72
C GLU A 95 -4.69 -11.96 13.34
N LYS A 96 -3.95 -12.15 12.24
CA LYS A 96 -2.99 -11.15 11.76
C LYS A 96 -3.69 -9.95 11.14
N ALA A 97 -4.82 -10.18 10.46
CA ALA A 97 -5.66 -9.13 9.89
C ALA A 97 -6.29 -8.28 11.01
N HIS A 98 -6.77 -8.89 12.09
CA HIS A 98 -7.27 -8.19 13.27
C HIS A 98 -6.20 -7.31 13.90
N LYS A 99 -5.00 -7.85 14.15
CA LYS A 99 -3.88 -7.05 14.66
C LYS A 99 -3.53 -5.86 13.75
N LEU A 100 -3.56 -6.04 12.43
CA LEU A 100 -3.36 -4.94 11.49
C LEU A 100 -4.47 -3.89 11.59
N MET A 101 -5.73 -4.31 11.75
CA MET A 101 -6.86 -3.39 11.90
C MET A 101 -6.74 -2.59 13.20
N ALA A 102 -6.47 -3.24 14.33
CA ALA A 102 -6.24 -2.55 15.61
C ALA A 102 -5.13 -1.50 15.48
N ASN A 103 -4.01 -1.85 14.85
CA ASN A 103 -2.92 -0.91 14.58
C ASN A 103 -3.34 0.25 13.67
N TYR A 104 -4.14 -0.02 12.63
CA TYR A 104 -4.64 1.01 11.72
C TYR A 104 -5.49 2.06 12.46
N TYR A 105 -6.40 1.62 13.34
CA TYR A 105 -7.23 2.55 14.10
C TYR A 105 -6.47 3.25 15.21
N SER A 106 -5.56 2.55 15.91
CA SER A 106 -4.67 3.16 16.90
C SER A 106 -3.79 4.25 16.26
N PHE A 107 -3.25 3.99 15.06
CA PHE A 107 -2.49 4.99 14.31
C PHE A 107 -3.33 6.22 14.00
N LYS A 108 -4.59 6.03 13.56
CA LYS A 108 -5.50 7.15 13.29
C LYS A 108 -5.80 7.96 14.55
N GLU A 109 -6.17 7.29 15.64
CA GLU A 109 -6.46 7.95 16.91
C GLU A 109 -5.28 8.79 17.43
N ASN A 110 -4.06 8.27 17.28
CA ASN A 110 -2.83 8.94 17.71
C ASN A 110 -2.36 10.06 16.77
N ASN A 111 -2.83 10.10 15.52
CA ASN A 111 -2.40 11.07 14.50
C ASN A 111 -3.62 11.68 13.79
N PRO A 112 -4.50 12.41 14.51
CA PRO A 112 -5.71 12.98 13.92
C PRO A 112 -5.42 14.05 12.86
N GLU A 113 -4.29 14.74 12.96
CA GLU A 113 -3.86 15.84 12.07
C GLU A 113 -3.66 15.41 10.62
N ILE A 114 -3.29 14.15 10.39
CA ILE A 114 -3.07 13.60 9.05
C ILE A 114 -4.31 12.97 8.42
N HIS A 115 -5.45 12.88 9.14
CA HIS A 115 -6.61 12.16 8.59
C HIS A 115 -7.99 12.80 8.83
N LYS A 116 -8.20 13.67 9.84
CA LYS A 116 -9.56 14.15 10.20
C LYS A 116 -10.07 15.26 9.27
N SER A 117 -9.19 16.10 8.77
CA SER A 117 -9.54 17.30 7.98
C SER A 117 -8.88 17.30 6.61
N LEU A 118 -8.82 16.13 5.96
CA LEU A 118 -8.27 16.01 4.61
C LEU A 118 -9.28 16.50 3.57
N ASN A 119 -8.88 17.52 2.80
CA ASN A 119 -9.58 17.93 1.60
C ASN A 119 -8.64 17.74 0.40
N PRO A 120 -8.92 16.78 -0.50
CA PRO A 120 -8.07 16.52 -1.66
C PRO A 120 -7.85 17.74 -2.55
N LEU A 121 -8.83 18.66 -2.63
CA LEU A 121 -8.70 19.87 -3.44
C LEU A 121 -7.66 20.85 -2.89
N ASN A 122 -7.44 20.85 -1.58
CA ASN A 122 -6.41 21.68 -0.93
C ASN A 122 -5.01 21.05 -1.03
N MET A 123 -4.91 19.80 -1.46
CA MET A 123 -3.69 19.00 -1.52
C MET A 123 -3.14 18.81 -2.94
N ARG A 124 -3.70 19.52 -3.95
CA ARG A 124 -3.27 19.41 -5.36
C ARG A 124 -1.77 19.63 -5.56
N HIS A 125 -1.20 20.56 -4.80
CA HIS A 125 0.22 20.87 -4.83
C HIS A 125 1.12 19.63 -4.64
N ILE A 126 0.68 18.59 -3.93
CA ILE A 126 1.46 17.34 -3.78
C ILE A 126 1.70 16.66 -5.14
N GLY A 127 0.71 16.69 -6.03
CA GLY A 127 0.85 16.19 -7.40
C GLY A 127 1.59 17.18 -8.29
N ASP A 128 1.25 18.47 -8.20
CA ASP A 128 1.86 19.52 -9.03
C ASP A 128 3.37 19.68 -8.76
N ASP A 129 3.80 19.56 -7.50
CA ASP A 129 5.19 19.61 -7.07
C ASP A 129 5.92 18.27 -7.25
N ASN A 130 5.25 17.27 -7.86
CA ASN A 130 5.77 15.92 -8.12
C ASN A 130 6.30 15.21 -6.85
N VAL A 131 5.70 15.48 -5.69
CA VAL A 131 6.01 14.82 -4.42
C VAL A 131 5.50 13.37 -4.43
N LEU A 132 4.36 13.14 -5.09
CA LEU A 132 3.80 11.82 -5.35
C LEU A 132 3.16 11.81 -6.74
N SER A 133 3.62 10.92 -7.60
CA SER A 133 3.05 10.69 -8.93
C SER A 133 2.65 9.23 -9.11
N VAL A 134 1.67 9.00 -9.98
CA VAL A 134 1.27 7.68 -10.45
C VAL A 134 1.70 7.63 -11.91
N LEU A 135 2.37 6.54 -12.31
CA LEU A 135 2.73 6.36 -13.71
C LEU A 135 1.44 6.27 -14.55
N PRO A 136 1.43 6.87 -15.75
CA PRO A 136 0.31 6.74 -16.68
C PRO A 136 -0.05 5.28 -16.90
#